data_AF-A0A370U6B3-F1
#
_entry.id   AF-A0A370U6B3-F1
#
_cell.length_a   1.000
_cell.length_b   1.000
_cell.length_c   1.000
_cell.angle_alpha   90.00
_cell.angle_beta   90.00
_cell.angle_gamma   90.00
#
_symmetry.space_group_name_H-M   'P 1'
#
loop_
_entity.id
_entity.type
_entity.pdbx_description
1 polymer ?
#
loop_
_entity_poly.entity_id
_entity_poly.type
_entity_poly.pdbx_seq_one_letter_code
_entity_poly.pdbx_strand_id
1 'polypeptide(L)'
;MSKTIIVKLVCCILVMIGASACTTINSQDAFEQARNEQQVQLAQILESLWERAHIIPKLQQGAPLTSTTKSGQSSIQMQNARNLEIAKAKLEELNRRLAQRKSTPSTGDLATLQVLAVTSDKQTHYIARPLAIYRSEEVSWRFTSQEGEVIDLRVVWNEDGNLYIEGQNVMDLNPSSSDIPFATQVFYYGDQVLAKASLNLVLQAQVPRL
;
A
#
# COMPACT_ATOMS: atom_id res chain seq x y z
N MET A 1 36.09 27.30 -46.69
CA MET A 1 35.31 28.56 -46.78
C MET A 1 34.57 28.54 -48.12
N SER A 2 33.29 28.89 -48.26
CA SER A 2 32.37 29.55 -47.31
C SER A 2 30.91 29.16 -47.57
N LYS A 3 30.16 28.95 -46.46
CA LYS A 3 28.72 29.19 -46.23
C LYS A 3 27.64 28.65 -47.20
N THR A 4 26.86 27.74 -46.62
CA THR A 4 25.44 27.43 -46.83
C THR A 4 24.53 28.63 -47.19
N ILE A 5 23.58 28.43 -48.09
CA ILE A 5 22.29 29.15 -48.12
C ILE A 5 21.16 28.13 -48.30
N ILE A 6 20.19 28.15 -47.38
CA ILE A 6 18.93 27.40 -47.46
C ILE A 6 17.82 28.42 -47.73
N VAL A 7 17.05 28.27 -48.81
CA VAL A 7 15.73 28.91 -48.96
C VAL A 7 14.74 27.90 -49.55
N LYS A 8 13.52 27.89 -48.98
CA LYS A 8 12.45 26.93 -49.26
C LYS A 8 11.54 27.40 -50.41
N LEU A 9 11.06 26.46 -51.24
CA LEU A 9 9.77 26.48 -51.93
C LEU A 9 9.45 24.98 -52.21
N VAL A 10 8.50 24.29 -51.57
CA VAL A 10 7.04 24.49 -51.54
C VAL A 10 6.42 24.48 -52.95
N CYS A 11 6.01 23.31 -53.46
CA CYS A 11 4.63 22.85 -53.26
C CYS A 11 4.40 21.39 -53.73
N CYS A 12 3.33 20.78 -53.21
CA CYS A 12 2.41 19.94 -53.98
C CYS A 12 2.92 18.56 -54.46
N ILE A 13 2.78 17.54 -53.61
CA ILE A 13 1.80 16.45 -53.83
C ILE A 13 1.22 16.11 -52.44
N LEU A 14 -0.09 15.91 -52.40
CA LEU A 14 -0.96 15.68 -51.23
C LEU A 14 -1.71 14.37 -51.51
N VAL A 15 -2.26 13.68 -50.47
CA VAL A 15 -3.09 12.44 -50.60
C VAL A 15 -2.22 11.20 -50.92
N MET A 16 -2.30 10.01 -50.32
CA MET A 16 -3.07 9.33 -49.25
C MET A 16 -2.10 8.32 -48.57
N ILE A 17 -2.33 7.56 -47.48
CA ILE A 17 -3.46 7.27 -46.57
C ILE A 17 -2.97 7.47 -45.12
N GLY A 18 -3.86 7.79 -44.18
CA GLY A 18 -3.57 7.68 -42.74
C GLY A 18 -3.68 6.23 -42.24
N ALA A 19 -2.55 5.62 -41.84
CA ALA A 19 -2.52 4.38 -41.08
C ALA A 19 -2.35 4.67 -39.58
N SER A 20 -3.20 5.53 -39.03
CA SER A 20 -3.49 5.48 -37.59
C SER A 20 -4.14 4.13 -37.33
N ALA A 21 -3.34 3.17 -36.87
CA ALA A 21 -3.83 1.88 -36.43
C ALA A 21 -4.72 2.11 -35.20
N CYS A 22 -6.01 2.34 -35.46
CA CYS A 22 -7.06 2.00 -34.52
C CYS A 22 -7.00 0.49 -34.34
N THR A 23 -6.08 0.02 -33.48
CA THR A 23 -6.27 -1.25 -32.80
C THR A 23 -7.63 -1.14 -32.13
N THR A 24 -8.61 -1.86 -32.67
CA THR A 24 -9.88 -2.08 -31.99
C THR A 24 -9.57 -2.89 -30.76
N ILE A 25 -9.17 -2.20 -29.69
CA ILE A 25 -9.22 -2.74 -28.33
C ILE A 25 -10.66 -3.17 -28.16
N ASN A 26 -10.86 -4.48 -28.04
CA ASN A 26 -12.17 -5.08 -27.91
C ASN A 26 -12.83 -4.44 -26.68
N SER A 27 -14.00 -3.81 -26.85
CA SER A 27 -14.55 -2.96 -25.78
C SER A 27 -14.89 -3.74 -24.51
N GLN A 28 -15.05 -5.06 -24.64
CA GLN A 28 -15.17 -6.00 -23.53
C GLN A 28 -13.86 -6.07 -22.72
N ASP A 29 -12.73 -6.35 -23.38
CA ASP A 29 -11.42 -6.50 -22.75
C ASP A 29 -11.01 -5.20 -22.03
N ALA A 30 -11.28 -4.03 -22.64
CA ALA A 30 -11.07 -2.73 -22.01
C ALA A 30 -11.94 -2.51 -20.76
N PHE A 31 -13.21 -2.93 -20.78
CA PHE A 31 -14.09 -2.86 -19.62
C PHE A 31 -13.61 -3.78 -18.49
N GLU A 32 -13.21 -5.00 -18.82
CA GLU A 32 -12.77 -5.98 -17.83
C GLU A 32 -11.44 -5.58 -17.18
N GLN A 33 -10.50 -5.06 -17.96
CA GLN A 33 -9.26 -4.48 -17.42
C GLN A 33 -9.58 -3.33 -16.45
N ALA A 34 -10.35 -2.33 -16.87
CA ALA A 34 -10.69 -1.18 -16.03
C ALA A 34 -11.46 -1.58 -14.76
N ARG A 35 -12.37 -2.56 -14.85
CA ARG A 35 -13.06 -3.13 -13.68
C ARG A 35 -12.06 -3.77 -12.70
N ASN A 36 -11.15 -4.60 -13.21
CA ASN A 36 -10.17 -5.30 -12.37
C ASN A 36 -9.23 -4.29 -11.67
N GLU A 37 -8.73 -3.29 -12.39
CA GLU A 37 -7.90 -2.21 -11.83
C GLU A 37 -8.64 -1.44 -10.72
N GLN A 38 -9.91 -1.10 -10.93
CA GLN A 38 -10.75 -0.47 -9.90
C GLN A 38 -10.97 -1.37 -8.67
N GLN A 39 -11.18 -2.67 -8.87
CA GLN A 39 -11.40 -3.63 -7.79
C GLN A 39 -10.13 -3.86 -6.96
N VAL A 40 -8.96 -3.96 -7.60
CA VAL A 40 -7.66 -4.04 -6.92
C VAL A 40 -7.39 -2.76 -6.11
N GLN A 41 -7.57 -1.58 -6.72
CA GLN A 41 -7.40 -0.31 -5.99
C GLN A 41 -8.37 -0.17 -4.82
N LEU A 42 -9.62 -0.62 -4.97
CA LEU A 42 -10.60 -0.59 -3.88
C LEU A 42 -10.20 -1.54 -2.75
N ALA A 43 -9.77 -2.77 -3.07
CA ALA A 43 -9.30 -3.73 -2.08
C ALA A 43 -8.11 -3.19 -1.26
N GLN A 44 -7.08 -2.65 -1.92
CA GLN A 44 -5.91 -2.05 -1.26
C GLN A 44 -6.28 -0.90 -0.31
N ILE A 45 -7.23 -0.05 -0.69
CA ILE A 45 -7.69 1.05 0.18
C ILE A 45 -8.50 0.51 1.38
N LEU A 46 -9.35 -0.50 1.16
CA LEU A 46 -10.13 -1.12 2.23
C LEU A 46 -9.24 -1.87 3.23
N GLU A 47 -8.20 -2.55 2.76
CA GLU A 47 -7.19 -3.22 3.58
C GLU A 47 -6.43 -2.21 4.45
N SER A 48 -5.91 -1.13 3.84
CA SER A 48 -5.24 -0.05 4.59
C SER A 48 -6.17 0.62 5.61
N LEU A 49 -7.46 0.82 5.29
CA LEU A 49 -8.46 1.35 6.23
C LEU A 49 -8.76 0.38 7.39
N TRP A 50 -8.80 -0.93 7.11
CA TRP A 50 -9.01 -1.97 8.10
C TRP A 50 -7.81 -2.09 9.04
N GLU A 51 -6.60 -2.26 8.53
CA GLU A 51 -5.43 -2.47 9.38
C GLU A 51 -5.05 -1.22 10.16
N ARG A 52 -5.13 -0.02 9.56
CA ARG A 52 -4.71 1.23 10.23
C ARG A 52 -5.75 1.81 11.20
N ALA A 53 -7.02 1.40 11.11
CA ALA A 53 -8.11 2.00 11.91
C ALA A 53 -9.39 1.15 12.09
N HIS A 54 -9.40 -0.12 11.68
CA HIS A 54 -10.59 -1.00 11.66
C HIS A 54 -11.82 -0.39 10.95
N ILE A 55 -11.61 0.49 9.97
CA ILE A 55 -12.70 1.17 9.25
C ILE A 55 -13.19 0.28 8.10
N ILE A 56 -14.43 -0.21 8.20
CA ILE A 56 -15.17 -0.81 7.09
C ILE A 56 -16.19 0.23 6.59
N PRO A 57 -15.92 0.96 5.48
CA PRO A 57 -16.83 1.99 4.98
C PRO A 57 -18.09 1.38 4.37
N LYS A 58 -19.23 2.08 4.51
CA LYS A 58 -20.48 1.69 3.84
C LYS A 58 -20.41 2.02 2.34
N LEU A 59 -20.23 0.98 1.53
CA LEU A 59 -20.16 1.05 0.08
C LEU A 59 -21.55 0.96 -0.58
N GLN A 60 -21.65 1.42 -1.84
CA GLN A 60 -22.79 1.15 -2.70
C GLN A 60 -22.81 -0.31 -3.17
N GLN A 61 -24.03 -0.82 -3.34
CA GLN A 61 -24.36 -2.18 -3.74
C GLN A 61 -25.52 -2.13 -4.74
N GLY A 62 -25.64 -3.15 -5.61
CA GLY A 62 -26.75 -3.30 -6.55
C GLY A 62 -26.33 -3.59 -8.00
N ALA A 63 -25.16 -3.17 -8.43
CA ALA A 63 -24.59 -3.61 -9.70
C ALA A 63 -24.03 -5.05 -9.57
N PRO A 64 -24.19 -5.92 -10.59
CA PRO A 64 -23.60 -7.26 -10.59
C PRO A 64 -22.07 -7.19 -10.68
N LEU A 65 -21.34 -8.27 -10.35
CA LEU A 65 -19.87 -8.28 -10.44
C LEU A 65 -19.36 -8.21 -11.89
N THR A 66 -20.12 -8.75 -12.84
CA THR A 66 -19.80 -8.78 -14.27
C THR A 66 -21.04 -8.50 -15.11
N SER A 67 -20.86 -8.03 -16.35
CA SER A 67 -21.95 -7.91 -17.32
C SER A 67 -21.43 -7.90 -18.75
N THR A 68 -22.20 -8.50 -19.66
CA THR A 68 -22.02 -8.45 -21.12
C THR A 68 -22.83 -7.33 -21.77
N THR A 69 -23.63 -6.58 -21.00
CA THR A 69 -24.48 -5.51 -21.52
C THR A 69 -23.86 -4.13 -21.23
N LYS A 70 -23.93 -3.20 -22.19
CA LYS A 70 -23.42 -1.82 -21.99
C LYS A 70 -24.03 -1.11 -20.77
N SER A 71 -25.33 -1.36 -20.52
CA SER A 71 -26.02 -0.80 -19.35
C SER A 71 -25.46 -1.36 -18.04
N GLY A 72 -25.31 -2.69 -17.93
CA GLY A 72 -24.71 -3.33 -16.75
C GLY A 72 -23.24 -2.93 -16.55
N GLN A 73 -22.46 -2.81 -17.62
CA GLN A 73 -21.07 -2.34 -17.59
C GLN A 73 -20.97 -0.91 -17.06
N SER A 74 -21.82 0.00 -17.54
CA SER A 74 -21.91 1.38 -17.03
C SER A 74 -22.28 1.42 -15.55
N SER A 75 -23.28 0.64 -15.11
CA SER A 75 -23.67 0.52 -13.70
C SER A 75 -22.54 0.01 -12.81
N ILE A 76 -21.75 -0.96 -13.28
CA ILE A 76 -20.55 -1.45 -12.59
C ILE A 76 -19.50 -0.34 -12.45
N GLN A 77 -19.19 0.37 -13.54
CA GLN A 77 -18.21 1.45 -13.53
C GLN A 77 -18.63 2.59 -12.58
N MET A 78 -19.90 2.98 -12.60
CA MET A 78 -20.43 4.01 -11.68
C MET A 78 -20.36 3.56 -10.21
N GLN A 79 -20.77 2.33 -9.89
CA GLN A 79 -20.69 1.80 -8.53
C GLN A 79 -19.24 1.70 -8.04
N ASN A 80 -18.33 1.17 -8.86
CA ASN A 80 -16.91 1.06 -8.53
C ASN A 80 -16.27 2.44 -8.32
N ALA A 81 -16.53 3.40 -9.20
CA ALA A 81 -16.02 4.77 -9.07
C ALA A 81 -16.51 5.44 -7.77
N ARG A 82 -17.81 5.28 -7.44
CA ARG A 82 -18.37 5.83 -6.21
C ARG A 82 -17.85 5.13 -4.95
N ASN A 83 -17.63 3.82 -5.00
CA ASN A 83 -17.02 3.07 -3.91
C ASN A 83 -15.56 3.49 -3.67
N LEU A 84 -14.80 3.71 -4.74
CA LEU A 84 -13.45 4.29 -4.67
C LEU A 84 -13.45 5.71 -4.08
N GLU A 85 -14.41 6.57 -4.46
CA GLU A 85 -14.55 7.91 -3.89
C GLU A 85 -14.79 7.85 -2.37
N ILE A 86 -15.74 7.02 -1.91
CA ILE A 86 -16.05 6.82 -0.49
C ILE A 86 -14.83 6.31 0.28
N ALA A 87 -14.13 5.31 -0.26
CA ALA A 87 -12.96 4.72 0.38
C ALA A 87 -11.78 5.71 0.43
N LYS A 88 -11.51 6.45 -0.66
CA LYS A 88 -10.47 7.49 -0.70
C LYS A 88 -10.75 8.63 0.28
N ALA A 89 -11.99 9.09 0.39
CA ALA A 89 -12.36 10.12 1.36
C ALA A 89 -12.08 9.68 2.82
N LYS A 90 -12.29 8.39 3.14
CA LYS A 90 -11.97 7.84 4.47
C LYS A 90 -10.48 7.66 4.70
N LEU A 91 -9.72 7.26 3.67
CA LEU A 91 -8.27 7.14 3.77
C LEU A 91 -7.62 8.53 3.94
N GLU A 92 -8.13 9.55 3.26
CA GLU A 92 -7.66 10.93 3.38
C GLU A 92 -7.98 11.53 4.77
N GLU A 93 -9.16 11.25 5.33
CA GLU A 93 -9.48 11.60 6.72
C GLU A 93 -8.51 10.96 7.73
N LEU A 94 -8.04 9.75 7.46
CA LEU A 94 -7.04 9.05 8.27
C LEU A 94 -5.64 9.67 8.11
N ASN A 95 -5.22 9.93 6.87
CA ASN A 95 -3.93 10.56 6.56
C ASN A 95 -3.82 11.95 7.18
N ARG A 96 -4.90 12.75 7.16
CA ARG A 96 -4.96 14.06 7.81
C ARG A 96 -4.78 13.98 9.33
N ARG A 97 -5.38 12.97 9.99
CA ARG A 97 -5.19 12.72 11.43
C ARG A 97 -3.74 12.34 11.75
N LEU A 98 -3.14 11.44 10.96
CA LEU A 98 -1.74 11.06 11.07
C LEU A 98 -0.80 12.28 10.87
N ALA A 99 -1.06 13.14 9.90
CA ALA A 99 -0.26 14.34 9.66
C ALA A 99 -0.30 15.31 10.85
N GLN A 100 -1.49 15.55 11.41
CA GLN A 100 -1.67 16.37 12.62
C GLN A 100 -0.96 15.76 13.85
N ARG A 101 -1.04 14.43 14.00
CA ARG A 101 -0.35 13.66 15.05
C ARG A 101 1.17 13.78 14.94
N LYS A 102 1.72 13.76 13.73
CA LYS A 102 3.16 13.95 13.48
C LYS A 102 3.64 15.38 13.77
N SER A 103 2.81 16.40 13.57
CA SER A 103 3.18 17.79 13.89
C SER A 103 3.06 18.13 15.38
N THR A 104 2.12 17.49 16.09
CA THR A 104 1.83 17.77 17.51
C THR A 104 1.49 16.46 18.24
N PRO A 105 2.49 15.60 18.51
CA PRO A 105 2.24 14.30 19.13
C PRO A 105 1.84 14.46 20.60
N SER A 106 0.80 13.71 21.00
CA SER A 106 0.44 13.49 22.39
C SER A 106 1.10 12.23 22.94
N THR A 107 1.04 12.02 24.26
CA THR A 107 1.47 10.77 24.87
C THR A 107 0.67 9.59 24.32
N GLY A 108 1.35 8.52 23.91
CA GLY A 108 0.73 7.37 23.27
C GLY A 108 0.47 7.51 21.76
N ASP A 109 0.88 8.61 21.12
CA ASP A 109 0.82 8.78 19.66
C ASP A 109 2.09 8.29 18.92
N LEU A 110 3.20 8.09 19.64
CA LEU A 110 4.49 7.65 19.12
C LEU A 110 4.95 6.39 19.85
N ALA A 111 5.51 5.43 19.12
CA ALA A 111 6.17 4.25 19.65
C ALA A 111 7.55 4.10 19.01
N THR A 112 8.50 3.55 19.76
CA THR A 112 9.80 3.10 19.23
C THR A 112 9.85 1.58 19.31
N LEU A 113 10.11 0.93 18.18
CA LEU A 113 10.32 -0.50 18.08
C LEU A 113 11.81 -0.78 17.88
N GLN A 114 12.37 -1.62 18.75
CA GLN A 114 13.75 -2.08 18.67
C GLN A 114 13.77 -3.60 18.42
N VAL A 115 14.61 -4.00 17.48
CA VAL A 115 14.97 -5.41 17.29
C VAL A 115 16.07 -5.78 18.27
N LEU A 116 15.87 -6.85 19.03
CA LEU A 116 16.92 -7.47 19.84
C LEU A 116 17.54 -8.68 19.12
N ALA A 117 16.73 -9.44 18.39
CA ALA A 117 17.20 -10.51 17.49
C ALA A 117 16.18 -10.76 16.37
N VAL A 118 16.66 -11.06 15.16
CA VAL A 118 15.86 -11.70 14.10
C VAL A 118 16.65 -12.85 13.49
N THR A 119 15.98 -13.99 13.36
CA THR A 119 16.54 -15.19 12.72
C THR A 119 15.50 -15.84 11.82
N SER A 120 15.86 -16.16 10.58
CA SER A 120 14.99 -16.90 9.65
C SER A 120 14.95 -18.40 9.95
N ASP A 121 14.01 -19.11 9.32
CA ASP A 121 13.95 -20.57 9.24
C ASP A 121 15.28 -21.19 8.73
N LYS A 122 16.02 -20.46 7.89
CA LYS A 122 17.33 -20.85 7.33
C LYS A 122 18.52 -20.46 8.22
N GLN A 123 18.27 -20.03 9.47
CA GLN A 123 19.28 -19.51 10.40
C GLN A 123 19.99 -18.22 9.93
N THR A 124 19.42 -17.51 8.96
CA THR A 124 19.93 -16.19 8.53
C THR A 124 19.61 -15.16 9.60
N HIS A 125 20.63 -14.50 10.15
CA HIS A 125 20.46 -13.40 11.10
C HIS A 125 20.30 -12.07 10.37
N TYR A 126 19.33 -11.26 10.84
CA TYR A 126 19.07 -9.93 10.31
C TYR A 126 19.21 -8.87 11.41
N ILE A 127 19.63 -7.67 10.99
CA ILE A 127 19.64 -6.47 11.82
C ILE A 127 18.73 -5.40 11.20
N ALA A 128 18.08 -4.59 12.03
CA ALA A 128 17.36 -3.39 11.62
C ALA A 128 17.70 -2.23 12.55
N ARG A 129 17.56 -1.00 12.05
CA ARG A 129 17.61 0.20 12.91
C ARG A 129 16.30 0.29 13.71
N PRO A 130 16.29 0.90 14.91
CA PRO A 130 15.04 1.18 15.62
C PRO A 130 14.05 1.95 14.74
N LEU A 131 12.79 1.54 14.76
CA LEU A 131 11.70 2.17 14.03
C LEU A 131 10.90 3.07 14.98
N ALA A 132 10.91 4.37 14.73
CA ALA A 132 9.92 5.28 15.28
C ALA A 132 8.66 5.23 14.41
N ILE A 133 7.51 4.88 14.98
CA ILE A 133 6.23 4.76 14.27
C ILE A 133 5.14 5.53 15.02
N TYR A 134 4.34 6.31 14.29
CA TYR A 134 3.19 7.00 14.86
C TYR A 134 1.94 6.14 14.78
N ARG A 135 1.00 6.38 15.70
CA ARG A 135 -0.31 5.73 15.66
C ARG A 135 -1.03 6.07 14.35
N SER A 136 -1.66 5.08 13.72
CA SER A 136 -2.23 5.10 12.36
C SER A 136 -1.22 5.14 11.20
N GLU A 137 0.06 4.92 11.46
CA GLU A 137 1.09 4.90 10.42
C GLU A 137 1.30 3.49 9.85
N GLU A 138 1.64 3.46 8.56
CA GLU A 138 2.14 2.30 7.84
C GLU A 138 3.56 2.63 7.36
N VAL A 139 4.55 1.81 7.72
CA VAL A 139 5.98 2.00 7.40
C VAL A 139 6.61 0.71 6.91
N SER A 140 7.47 0.83 5.90
CA SER A 140 8.40 -0.24 5.49
C SER A 140 9.63 -0.24 6.39
N TRP A 141 9.76 -1.26 7.25
CA TRP A 141 10.89 -1.43 8.16
C TRP A 141 11.98 -2.28 7.51
N ARG A 142 13.16 -1.69 7.28
CA ARG A 142 14.27 -2.36 6.60
C ARG A 142 15.12 -3.21 7.54
N PHE A 143 15.29 -4.47 7.16
CA PHE A 143 16.20 -5.44 7.75
C PHE A 143 17.31 -5.79 6.75
N THR A 144 18.50 -6.10 7.24
CA THR A 144 19.65 -6.47 6.41
C THR A 144 20.42 -7.62 7.07
N SER A 145 20.75 -8.65 6.30
CA SER A 145 21.57 -9.77 6.77
C SER A 145 23.07 -9.44 6.69
N GLN A 146 23.91 -10.26 7.34
CA GLN A 146 25.38 -10.13 7.22
C GLN A 146 25.88 -10.37 5.78
N GLU A 147 25.14 -11.12 4.98
CA GLU A 147 25.44 -11.41 3.57
C GLU A 147 24.97 -10.30 2.61
N GLY A 148 24.31 -9.25 3.13
CA GLY A 148 23.80 -8.13 2.35
C GLY A 148 22.41 -8.35 1.75
N GLU A 149 21.71 -9.44 2.09
CA GLU A 149 20.30 -9.62 1.76
C GLU A 149 19.47 -8.56 2.49
N VAL A 150 18.56 -7.91 1.77
CA VAL A 150 17.66 -6.89 2.32
C VAL A 150 16.23 -7.39 2.21
N ILE A 151 15.51 -7.34 3.34
CA ILE A 151 14.07 -7.53 3.38
C ILE A 151 13.43 -6.29 4.02
N ASP A 152 12.30 -5.88 3.48
CA ASP A 152 11.53 -4.73 3.94
C ASP A 152 10.21 -5.28 4.47
N LEU A 153 9.99 -5.20 5.80
CA LEU A 153 8.77 -5.67 6.46
C LEU A 153 7.76 -4.53 6.58
N ARG A 154 6.52 -4.77 6.18
CA ARG A 154 5.40 -3.83 6.35
C ARG A 154 4.94 -3.83 7.81
N VAL A 155 5.04 -2.66 8.45
CA VAL A 155 4.63 -2.45 9.85
C VAL A 155 3.49 -1.44 9.89
N VAL A 156 2.40 -1.77 10.58
CA VAL A 156 1.25 -0.87 10.81
C VAL A 156 0.98 -0.79 12.30
N TRP A 157 0.96 0.42 12.87
CA TRP A 157 0.42 0.62 14.22
C TRP A 157 -0.93 1.34 14.10
N ASN A 158 -2.02 0.70 14.53
CA ASN A 158 -3.36 1.16 14.24
C ASN A 158 -3.90 2.19 15.26
N GLU A 159 -5.02 2.86 14.93
CA GLU A 159 -5.65 3.86 15.83
C GLU A 159 -6.06 3.29 17.20
N ASP A 160 -6.38 2.00 17.29
CA ASP A 160 -6.80 1.35 18.54
C ASP A 160 -5.62 0.97 19.46
N GLY A 161 -4.43 0.79 18.91
CA GLY A 161 -3.22 0.39 19.65
C GLY A 161 -2.53 -0.87 19.11
N ASN A 162 -3.19 -1.68 18.28
CA ASN A 162 -2.62 -2.92 17.77
C ASN A 162 -1.48 -2.68 16.77
N LEU A 163 -0.37 -3.38 16.96
CA LEU A 163 0.78 -3.44 16.06
C LEU A 163 0.66 -4.67 15.15
N TYR A 164 0.72 -4.44 13.85
CA TYR A 164 0.76 -5.46 12.81
C TYR A 164 2.12 -5.45 12.12
N ILE A 165 2.65 -6.63 11.82
CA ILE A 165 3.84 -6.83 10.99
C ILE A 165 3.49 -7.87 9.94
N GLU A 166 3.67 -7.56 8.64
CA GLU A 166 3.22 -8.42 7.52
C GLU A 166 1.75 -8.86 7.70
N GLY A 167 0.85 -7.93 8.07
CA GLY A 167 -0.58 -8.18 8.33
C GLY A 167 -0.91 -9.01 9.58
N GLN A 168 0.08 -9.53 10.30
CA GLN A 168 -0.11 -10.32 11.53
C GLN A 168 -0.11 -9.40 12.75
N ASN A 169 -1.16 -9.42 13.58
CA ASN A 169 -1.17 -8.71 14.86
C ASN A 169 -0.15 -9.36 15.81
N VAL A 170 0.84 -8.59 16.27
CA VAL A 170 1.93 -9.08 17.12
C VAL A 170 1.88 -8.55 18.57
N MET A 171 1.24 -7.40 18.83
CA MET A 171 1.17 -6.78 20.16
C MET A 171 0.13 -5.67 20.23
N ASP A 172 -0.50 -5.47 21.39
CA ASP A 172 -1.21 -4.22 21.73
C ASP A 172 -0.22 -3.20 22.35
N LEU A 173 -0.05 -2.06 21.68
CA LEU A 173 0.75 -0.92 22.11
C LEU A 173 -0.15 0.21 22.60
N ASN A 174 -0.28 0.29 23.92
CA ASN A 174 -0.91 1.38 24.64
C ASN A 174 0.07 1.94 25.71
N PRO A 175 -0.21 3.11 26.33
CA PRO A 175 0.72 3.69 27.32
C PRO A 175 0.98 2.82 28.56
N SER A 176 0.09 1.86 28.84
CA SER A 176 0.24 0.89 29.93
C SER A 176 0.96 -0.39 29.49
N SER A 177 1.24 -0.58 28.20
CA SER A 177 1.97 -1.74 27.68
C SER A 177 3.36 -1.80 28.30
N SER A 178 3.79 -3.02 28.62
CA SER A 178 5.10 -3.26 29.23
C SER A 178 6.24 -3.06 28.23
N ASP A 179 7.34 -2.44 28.67
CA ASP A 179 8.56 -2.30 27.87
C ASP A 179 9.42 -3.59 27.87
N ILE A 180 8.86 -4.71 28.35
CA ILE A 180 9.52 -6.02 28.36
C ILE A 180 9.60 -6.58 26.94
N PRO A 181 10.76 -7.14 26.51
CA PRO A 181 10.87 -7.77 25.20
C PRO A 181 9.93 -8.97 25.02
N PHE A 182 9.39 -9.09 23.81
CA PHE A 182 8.49 -10.17 23.41
C PHE A 182 9.03 -10.88 22.16
N ALA A 183 8.66 -12.15 21.99
CA ALA A 183 8.99 -12.93 20.80
C ALA A 183 7.74 -13.09 19.92
N THR A 184 7.89 -12.97 18.61
CA THR A 184 6.84 -13.22 17.62
C THR A 184 7.42 -13.89 16.37
N GLN A 185 6.57 -14.58 15.62
CA GLN A 185 6.92 -15.17 14.33
C GLN A 185 6.10 -14.48 13.23
N VAL A 186 6.75 -14.06 12.16
CA VAL A 186 6.07 -13.48 10.98
C VAL A 186 6.52 -14.16 9.70
N PHE A 187 5.57 -14.36 8.79
CA PHE A 187 5.85 -14.83 7.43
C PHE A 187 6.10 -13.64 6.50
N TYR A 188 7.25 -13.63 5.82
CA TYR A 188 7.60 -12.62 4.82
C TYR A 188 7.30 -13.13 3.42
N TYR A 189 6.53 -12.37 2.65
CA TYR A 189 6.02 -12.80 1.33
C TYR A 189 6.77 -12.16 0.16
N GLY A 190 7.20 -10.89 0.27
CA GLY A 190 7.96 -10.18 -0.75
C GLY A 190 7.39 -10.34 -2.17
N ASP A 191 6.14 -9.94 -2.37
CA ASP A 191 5.37 -10.02 -3.63
C ASP A 191 4.96 -11.43 -4.10
N GLN A 192 5.10 -12.47 -3.27
CA GLN A 192 4.65 -13.84 -3.58
C GLN A 192 3.43 -14.27 -2.75
N VAL A 193 2.65 -15.23 -3.27
CA VAL A 193 1.50 -15.83 -2.55
C VAL A 193 1.95 -16.82 -1.46
N LEU A 194 3.18 -17.34 -1.59
CA LEU A 194 3.81 -18.23 -0.60
C LEU A 194 4.90 -17.47 0.14
N ALA A 195 5.07 -17.75 1.43
CA ALA A 195 6.10 -17.13 2.24
C ALA A 195 7.51 -17.49 1.73
N LYS A 196 8.35 -16.48 1.51
CA LYS A 196 9.77 -16.63 1.12
C LYS A 196 10.65 -17.03 2.31
N ALA A 197 10.28 -16.56 3.49
CA ALA A 197 10.96 -16.82 4.75
C ALA A 197 9.96 -16.79 5.91
N SER A 198 10.27 -17.52 6.97
CA SER A 198 9.63 -17.33 8.28
C SER A 198 10.66 -16.73 9.23
N LEU A 199 10.31 -15.60 9.85
CA LEU A 199 11.21 -14.84 10.70
C LEU A 199 10.75 -14.94 12.14
N ASN A 200 11.66 -15.33 13.04
CA ASN A 200 11.46 -15.22 14.47
C ASN A 200 12.08 -13.89 14.93
N LEU A 201 11.26 -12.98 15.45
CA LEU A 201 11.69 -11.68 15.93
C LEU A 201 11.57 -11.64 17.46
N VAL A 202 12.63 -11.17 18.12
CA VAL A 202 12.58 -10.68 19.50
C VAL A 202 12.59 -9.17 19.43
N LEU A 203 11.47 -8.57 19.83
CA LEU A 203 11.21 -7.13 19.74
C LEU A 203 11.09 -6.54 21.14
N GLN A 204 11.49 -5.28 21.26
CA GLN A 204 11.16 -4.43 22.40
C GLN A 204 10.41 -3.21 21.87
N ALA A 205 9.25 -2.93 22.44
CA ALA A 205 8.47 -1.74 22.12
C ALA A 205 8.48 -0.78 23.31
N GLN A 206 8.62 0.52 23.03
CA GLN A 206 8.51 1.57 24.03
C GLN A 206 7.49 2.61 23.57
N VAL A 207 6.47 2.83 24.39
CA VAL A 207 5.50 3.93 24.22
C VAL A 207 5.79 4.96 25.32
N PRO A 208 6.14 6.22 25.00
CA PRO A 208 6.39 7.24 26.01
C PRO A 208 5.17 7.42 26.92
N ARG A 209 5.42 7.42 28.24
CA ARG A 209 4.44 7.69 29.30
C ARG A 209 4.55 9.14 29.76
N LEU A 210 3.47 9.68 30.34
CA LEU A 210 3.50 10.93 31.12
C LEU A 210 4.09 10.68 32.51
#